data_AF-A0A9X0CDB1-F1
#
_entry.id   AF-A0A9X0CDB1-F1
#
_cell.length_a   1.000
_cell.length_b   1.000
_cell.length_c   1.000
_cell.angle_alpha   90.00
_cell.angle_beta   90.00
_cell.angle_gamma   90.00
#
_symmetry.space_group_name_H-M   'P 1'
#
loop_
_entity.id
_entity.type
_entity.pdbx_description
1 polymer ?
#
loop_
_entity_poly.entity_id
_entity_poly.type
_entity_poly.pdbx_seq_one_letter_code
_entity_poly.pdbx_strand_id
1 'polypeptide(L)'
;MDFVNAKDNGTYLWNLAHFVSVLADNVIFCCGDLLPLLSSVTSRDYGQDVIEPCGGMTLETSFSFLNRLMSLVDVIVFTSSLAFSGVETNRNMSTGGFLRQCLRLVFCCAARNRLVCRQRNRPILPLITSGKLGKKALKEARQAIKTLIASTKPPSEQDLVQNIPGHVTTVTDPEKLLQEMDVNRLRAVVYRDFEDSRQAQFLALTVVYFIAVMMVAKYRDLLKSEDSDARARFHTVPSPGAVS
;
A
#
# COMPACT_ATOMS: atom_id res chain seq x y z
N MET A 1 9.09 -16.41 -18.65
CA MET A 1 7.74 -16.96 -18.91
C MET A 1 7.82 -18.47 -19.06
N ASP A 2 8.66 -18.98 -19.97
CA ASP A 2 8.67 -20.40 -20.36
C ASP A 2 9.00 -21.39 -19.23
N PHE A 3 9.92 -21.04 -18.30
CA PHE A 3 10.21 -21.88 -17.14
C PHE A 3 9.01 -22.04 -16.20
N VAL A 4 8.32 -20.94 -15.88
CA VAL A 4 7.18 -20.96 -14.95
C VAL A 4 6.01 -21.77 -15.52
N ASN A 5 5.83 -21.72 -16.85
CA ASN A 5 4.76 -22.42 -17.55
C ASN A 5 5.12 -23.84 -18.01
N ALA A 6 6.27 -24.38 -17.57
CA ALA A 6 6.58 -25.79 -17.79
C ALA A 6 5.51 -26.69 -17.18
N LYS A 7 5.11 -27.76 -17.87
CA LYS A 7 4.04 -28.67 -17.43
C LYS A 7 4.27 -29.23 -16.02
N ASP A 8 5.53 -29.49 -15.67
CA ASP A 8 5.93 -30.03 -14.37
C ASP A 8 5.66 -29.04 -13.22
N ASN A 9 5.59 -27.74 -13.53
CA ASN A 9 5.34 -26.67 -12.56
C ASN A 9 3.85 -26.39 -12.35
N GLY A 10 2.94 -27.06 -13.07
CA GLY A 10 1.50 -26.82 -12.98
C GLY A 10 0.94 -27.05 -11.56
N THR A 11 1.30 -28.17 -10.93
CA THR A 11 0.88 -28.48 -9.55
C THR A 11 1.44 -27.47 -8.55
N TYR A 12 2.69 -27.04 -8.74
CA TYR A 12 3.30 -26.02 -7.88
C TYR A 12 2.55 -24.69 -7.97
N LEU A 13 2.25 -24.22 -9.19
CA LEU A 13 1.50 -22.99 -9.41
C LEU A 13 0.07 -23.06 -8.84
N TRP A 14 -0.59 -24.21 -8.98
CA TRP A 14 -1.92 -24.41 -8.42
C TRP A 14 -1.90 -24.35 -6.89
N ASN A 15 -0.95 -25.03 -6.26
CA ASN A 15 -0.75 -24.98 -4.80
C ASN A 15 -0.41 -23.56 -4.33
N LEU A 16 0.40 -22.82 -5.10
CA LEU A 16 0.75 -21.44 -4.77
C LEU A 16 -0.46 -20.52 -4.85
N ALA A 17 -1.27 -20.64 -5.90
CA ALA A 17 -2.50 -19.88 -6.04
C ALA A 17 -3.50 -20.22 -4.94
N HIS A 18 -3.62 -21.50 -4.57
CA HIS A 18 -4.41 -21.92 -3.43
C HIS A 18 -3.90 -21.29 -2.14
N PHE A 19 -2.61 -21.35 -1.86
CA PHE A 19 -1.99 -20.72 -0.69
C PHE A 19 -2.26 -19.21 -0.62
N VAL A 20 -2.06 -18.49 -1.73
CA VAL A 20 -2.37 -17.06 -1.83
C VAL A 20 -3.83 -16.80 -1.50
N SER A 21 -4.74 -17.60 -2.07
CA SER A 21 -6.16 -17.42 -1.84
C SER A 21 -6.55 -17.60 -0.37
N VAL A 22 -5.80 -18.40 0.40
CA VAL A 22 -6.07 -18.67 1.83
C VAL A 22 -5.60 -17.49 2.67
N LEU A 23 -4.42 -16.96 2.35
CA LEU A 23 -3.79 -15.94 3.17
C LEU A 23 -4.19 -14.51 2.84
N ALA A 24 -4.66 -14.23 1.63
CA ALA A 24 -4.86 -12.86 1.16
C ALA A 24 -5.70 -12.00 2.12
N ASP A 25 -6.90 -12.46 2.50
CA ASP A 25 -7.78 -11.69 3.39
C ASP A 25 -7.22 -11.63 4.83
N ASN A 26 -6.55 -12.68 5.30
CA ASN A 26 -5.91 -12.69 6.63
C ASN A 26 -4.77 -11.66 6.70
N VAL A 27 -3.96 -11.55 5.64
CA VAL A 27 -2.87 -10.58 5.58
C VAL A 27 -3.43 -9.15 5.47
N ILE A 28 -4.49 -8.92 4.68
CA ILE A 28 -5.18 -7.63 4.62
C ILE A 28 -5.71 -7.24 6.00
N PHE A 29 -6.36 -8.17 6.69
CA PHE A 29 -6.85 -7.95 8.05
C PHE A 29 -5.72 -7.56 9.01
N CYS A 30 -4.60 -8.30 9.00
CA CYS A 30 -3.44 -7.98 9.85
C CYS A 30 -2.81 -6.59 9.52
N CYS A 31 -2.96 -6.11 8.29
CA CYS A 31 -2.52 -4.77 7.88
C CYS A 31 -3.46 -3.63 8.31
N GLY A 32 -4.54 -3.92 9.05
CA GLY A 32 -5.54 -2.94 9.50
C GLY A 32 -6.76 -2.82 8.59
N ASP A 33 -6.98 -3.82 7.72
CA ASP A 33 -8.04 -3.88 6.72
C ASP A 33 -7.98 -2.75 5.66
N LEU A 34 -8.60 -2.98 4.51
CA LEU A 34 -8.49 -2.08 3.36
C LEU A 34 -9.28 -0.78 3.57
N LEU A 35 -10.48 -0.84 4.16
CA LEU A 35 -11.31 0.35 4.35
C LEU A 35 -10.71 1.32 5.38
N PRO A 36 -10.25 0.88 6.56
CA PRO A 36 -9.56 1.78 7.49
C PRO A 36 -8.29 2.38 6.88
N LEU A 37 -7.48 1.58 6.15
CA LEU A 37 -6.30 2.10 5.44
C LEU A 37 -6.66 3.22 4.45
N LEU A 38 -7.70 3.03 3.64
CA LEU A 38 -8.19 4.05 2.71
C LEU A 38 -8.75 5.28 3.43
N SER A 39 -9.42 5.09 4.56
CA SER A 39 -9.86 6.18 5.42
C SER A 39 -8.67 7.01 5.92
N SER A 40 -7.59 6.36 6.37
CA SER A 40 -6.36 7.08 6.75
C SER A 40 -5.76 7.83 5.55
N VAL A 41 -5.65 7.20 4.36
CA VAL A 41 -5.13 7.84 3.14
C VAL A 41 -5.95 9.09 2.79
N THR A 42 -7.26 9.06 3.00
CA THR A 42 -8.18 10.15 2.70
C THR A 42 -8.45 11.10 3.87
N SER A 43 -7.88 10.85 5.05
CA SER A 43 -8.00 11.72 6.22
C SER A 43 -7.49 13.14 5.96
N ARG A 44 -8.15 14.14 6.57
CA ARG A 44 -7.70 15.54 6.56
C ARG A 44 -6.54 15.77 7.53
N ASP A 45 -6.44 15.00 8.61
CA ASP A 45 -5.45 15.18 9.67
C ASP A 45 -4.57 13.94 9.85
N TYR A 46 -3.28 14.14 10.10
CA TYR A 46 -2.33 13.05 10.37
C TYR A 46 -2.64 12.25 11.66
N GLY A 47 -3.67 12.64 12.43
CA GLY A 47 -4.09 11.97 13.66
C GLY A 47 -4.86 10.66 13.43
N GLN A 48 -5.50 10.49 12.27
CA GLN A 48 -6.18 9.25 11.87
C GLN A 48 -5.27 8.29 11.08
N ASP A 49 -3.98 8.61 10.95
CA ASP A 49 -3.00 7.72 10.30
C ASP A 49 -2.47 6.64 11.26
N VAL A 50 -3.06 6.52 12.46
CA VAL A 50 -2.77 5.46 13.43
C VAL A 50 -3.56 4.22 13.03
N ILE A 51 -2.91 3.36 12.26
CA ILE A 51 -3.42 2.02 11.98
C ILE A 51 -3.18 1.20 13.25
N GLU A 52 -4.21 0.52 13.74
CA GLU A 52 -4.05 -0.40 14.86
C GLU A 52 -3.58 -1.78 14.33
N PRO A 53 -2.54 -2.38 14.94
CA PRO A 53 -2.15 -3.74 14.59
C PRO A 53 -3.29 -4.71 14.90
N CYS A 54 -3.67 -5.51 13.91
CA CYS A 54 -4.69 -6.56 14.05
C CYS A 54 -4.05 -7.95 14.02
N GLY A 55 -4.75 -8.97 14.50
CA GLY A 55 -4.32 -10.37 14.35
C GLY A 55 -3.12 -10.78 15.21
N GLY A 56 -2.81 -10.05 16.28
CA GLY A 56 -1.75 -10.42 17.25
C GLY A 56 -0.32 -10.22 16.76
N MET A 57 -0.13 -9.58 15.60
CA MET A 57 1.20 -9.28 15.03
C MET A 57 1.44 -7.77 14.98
N THR A 58 2.71 -7.36 14.93
CA THR A 58 3.07 -5.96 14.70
C THR A 58 2.78 -5.54 13.25
N LEU A 59 2.58 -4.23 13.02
CA LEU A 59 2.38 -3.71 11.67
C LEU A 59 3.57 -3.97 10.74
N GLU A 60 4.79 -3.88 11.26
CA GLU A 60 6.01 -4.18 10.50
C GLU A 60 6.04 -5.63 10.00
N THR A 61 5.72 -6.58 10.88
CA THR A 61 5.61 -8.00 10.51
C THR A 61 4.49 -8.20 9.48
N SER A 62 3.34 -7.56 9.68
CA SER A 62 2.20 -7.66 8.75
C SER A 62 2.53 -7.13 7.35
N PHE A 63 3.23 -6.00 7.25
CA PHE A 63 3.67 -5.45 5.96
C PHE A 63 4.77 -6.29 5.30
N SER A 64 5.66 -6.89 6.09
CA SER A 64 6.64 -7.87 5.58
C SER A 64 5.94 -9.08 4.94
N PHE A 65 4.90 -9.63 5.58
CA PHE A 65 4.07 -10.69 5.01
C PHE A 65 3.34 -10.24 3.74
N LEU A 66 2.77 -9.04 3.73
CA LEU A 66 2.12 -8.47 2.55
C LEU A 66 3.09 -8.42 1.35
N ASN A 67 4.32 -7.94 1.54
CA ASN A 67 5.31 -7.86 0.47
C ASN A 67 5.71 -9.23 -0.08
N ARG A 68 5.91 -10.21 0.82
CA ARG A 68 6.22 -11.59 0.43
C ARG A 68 5.07 -12.22 -0.32
N LEU A 69 3.84 -12.04 0.16
CA LEU A 69 2.64 -12.55 -0.50
C LEU A 69 2.46 -11.92 -1.89
N MET A 70 2.71 -10.61 -2.01
CA MET A 70 2.67 -9.91 -3.29
C MET A 70 3.71 -10.42 -4.28
N SER A 71 4.89 -10.85 -3.83
CA SER A 71 5.88 -11.48 -4.71
C SER A 71 5.37 -12.81 -5.30
N LEU A 72 4.56 -13.56 -4.54
CA LEU A 72 3.90 -14.77 -5.05
C LEU A 72 2.78 -14.43 -6.04
N VAL A 73 1.98 -13.41 -5.73
CA VAL A 73 0.96 -12.87 -6.64
C VAL A 73 1.59 -12.43 -7.96
N ASP A 74 2.77 -11.81 -7.91
CA ASP A 74 3.48 -11.39 -9.12
C ASP A 74 3.81 -12.59 -10.03
N VAL A 75 4.30 -13.69 -9.46
CA VAL A 75 4.57 -14.93 -10.23
C VAL A 75 3.28 -15.52 -10.80
N ILE A 76 2.22 -15.61 -9.99
CA ILE A 76 0.95 -16.25 -10.39
C ILE A 76 0.22 -15.43 -11.45
N VAL A 77 0.04 -14.12 -11.23
CA VAL A 77 -0.82 -13.28 -12.07
C VAL A 77 -0.08 -12.80 -13.32
N PHE A 78 1.22 -12.47 -13.23
CA PHE A 78 1.95 -11.91 -14.36
C PHE A 78 2.62 -12.96 -15.23
N THR A 79 3.14 -14.02 -14.63
CA THR A 79 4.06 -14.93 -15.34
C THR A 79 3.40 -16.25 -15.69
N SER A 80 2.53 -16.78 -14.81
CA SER A 80 1.87 -18.06 -15.07
C SER A 80 0.82 -17.94 -16.17
N SER A 81 0.44 -19.02 -16.84
CA SER A 81 -0.76 -19.14 -17.68
C SER A 81 -1.84 -19.99 -16.99
N LEU A 82 -1.80 -20.09 -15.66
CA LEU A 82 -2.74 -20.88 -14.87
C LEU A 82 -4.17 -20.32 -15.01
N ALA A 83 -5.13 -21.23 -15.24
CA ALA A 83 -6.55 -20.94 -15.15
C ALA A 83 -7.03 -20.98 -13.70
N PHE A 84 -7.69 -19.91 -13.22
CA PHE A 84 -8.07 -19.78 -11.81
C PHE A 84 -9.39 -20.46 -11.45
N SER A 85 -10.19 -20.88 -12.43
CA SER A 85 -11.49 -21.54 -12.20
C SER A 85 -11.41 -22.74 -11.25
N GLY A 86 -10.33 -23.52 -11.33
CA GLY A 86 -10.07 -24.64 -10.42
C GLY A 86 -9.81 -24.20 -8.98
N VAL A 87 -9.07 -23.11 -8.79
CA VAL A 87 -8.81 -22.53 -7.45
C VAL A 87 -10.09 -21.93 -6.89
N GLU A 88 -10.87 -21.23 -7.72
CA GLU A 88 -12.13 -20.59 -7.33
C GLU A 88 -13.16 -21.61 -6.87
N THR A 89 -13.33 -22.69 -7.62
CA THR A 89 -14.26 -23.78 -7.26
C THR A 89 -13.87 -24.44 -5.93
N ASN A 90 -12.58 -24.75 -5.74
CA ASN A 90 -12.08 -25.34 -4.49
C ASN A 90 -12.24 -24.41 -3.29
N ARG A 91 -12.18 -23.10 -3.52
CA ARG A 91 -12.33 -22.07 -2.50
C ARG A 91 -13.75 -21.58 -2.31
N ASN A 92 -14.71 -22.17 -3.03
CA ASN A 92 -16.09 -21.73 -3.04
C ASN A 92 -16.23 -20.21 -3.35
N MET A 93 -15.38 -19.73 -4.26
CA MET A 93 -15.39 -18.35 -4.73
C MET A 93 -16.27 -18.23 -5.98
N SER A 94 -16.95 -17.11 -6.12
CA SER A 94 -17.59 -16.76 -7.39
C SER A 94 -16.54 -16.51 -8.47
N THR A 95 -16.94 -16.63 -9.74
CA THR A 95 -16.07 -16.38 -10.91
C THR A 95 -15.35 -15.04 -10.79
N GLY A 96 -14.03 -15.04 -10.99
CA GLY A 96 -13.17 -13.88 -10.82
C GLY A 96 -12.87 -13.51 -9.37
N GLY A 97 -13.30 -14.33 -8.42
CA GLY A 97 -13.12 -14.09 -6.98
C GLY A 97 -11.66 -14.07 -6.59
N PHE A 98 -10.85 -14.93 -7.21
CA PHE A 98 -9.40 -14.95 -6.99
C PHE A 98 -8.75 -13.63 -7.43
N LEU A 99 -9.09 -13.15 -8.64
CA LEU A 99 -8.55 -11.88 -9.16
C LEU A 99 -9.02 -10.67 -8.35
N ARG A 100 -10.27 -10.65 -7.88
CA ARG A 100 -10.75 -9.61 -6.95
C ARG A 100 -9.96 -9.62 -5.65
N GLN A 101 -9.60 -10.81 -5.13
CA GLN A 101 -8.79 -10.93 -3.92
C GLN A 101 -7.36 -10.44 -4.13
N CYS A 102 -6.73 -10.80 -5.26
CA CYS A 102 -5.43 -10.24 -5.66
C CYS A 102 -5.50 -8.71 -5.82
N LEU A 103 -6.58 -8.18 -6.41
CA LEU A 103 -6.79 -6.74 -6.55
C LEU A 103 -6.82 -6.03 -5.19
N ARG A 104 -7.51 -6.62 -4.19
CA ARG A 104 -7.55 -6.09 -2.81
C ARG A 104 -6.16 -6.06 -2.17
N LEU A 105 -5.32 -7.07 -2.42
CA LEU A 105 -3.93 -7.06 -1.96
C LEU A 105 -3.12 -5.93 -2.59
N VAL A 106 -3.28 -5.70 -3.91
CA VAL A 106 -2.63 -4.59 -4.61
C VAL A 106 -3.07 -3.25 -4.04
N PHE A 107 -4.37 -3.07 -3.80
CA PHE A 107 -4.90 -1.85 -3.16
C PHE A 107 -4.35 -1.64 -1.75
N CYS A 108 -4.26 -2.71 -0.95
CA CYS A 108 -3.67 -2.66 0.38
C CYS A 108 -2.19 -2.21 0.33
N CYS A 109 -1.41 -2.78 -0.60
CA CYS A 109 -0.01 -2.42 -0.82
C CYS A 109 0.15 -0.95 -1.23
N ALA A 110 -0.64 -0.50 -2.22
CA ALA A 110 -0.60 0.87 -2.71
C ALA A 110 -1.07 1.89 -1.65
N ALA A 111 -2.14 1.61 -0.91
CA ALA A 111 -2.62 2.44 0.18
C ALA A 111 -1.55 2.58 1.28
N ARG A 112 -0.92 1.47 1.66
CA ARG A 112 0.21 1.47 2.61
C ARG A 112 1.37 2.32 2.10
N ASN A 113 1.79 2.13 0.85
CA ASN A 113 2.90 2.90 0.26
C ASN A 113 2.60 4.40 0.33
N ARG A 114 1.38 4.81 0.01
CA ARG A 114 0.94 6.20 0.10
C ARG A 114 0.95 6.73 1.53
N LEU A 115 0.49 5.96 2.52
CA LEU A 115 0.56 6.34 3.94
C LEU A 115 2.00 6.57 4.39
N VAL A 116 2.92 5.69 3.99
CA VAL A 116 4.35 5.86 4.32
C VAL A 116 4.90 7.15 3.70
N CYS A 117 4.59 7.43 2.43
CA CYS A 117 5.00 8.68 1.76
C CYS A 117 4.43 9.92 2.48
N ARG A 118 3.13 9.89 2.77
CA ARG A 118 2.42 10.99 3.44
C ARG A 118 2.96 11.24 4.84
N GLN A 119 3.33 10.19 5.58
CA GLN A 119 3.95 10.33 6.90
C GLN A 119 5.39 10.84 6.83
N ARG A 120 6.17 10.44 5.82
CA ARG A 120 7.54 10.92 5.60
C ARG A 120 7.57 12.41 5.26
N ASN A 121 6.58 12.89 4.50
CA ASN A 121 6.43 14.30 4.13
C ASN A 121 5.65 15.10 5.19
N ARG A 122 5.39 14.54 6.38
CA ARG A 122 4.72 15.27 7.47
C ARG A 122 5.63 16.43 7.91
N PRO A 123 5.21 17.70 7.76
CA PRO A 123 5.99 18.81 8.28
C PRO A 123 6.12 18.62 9.79
N ILE A 124 7.37 18.63 10.29
CA ILE A 124 7.69 18.50 11.72
C ILE A 124 7.24 19.77 12.50
N LEU A 125 6.93 20.85 11.79
CA LEU A 125 6.76 22.19 12.33
C LEU A 125 5.47 22.46 13.14
N PRO A 126 4.27 21.91 12.84
CA PRO A 126 3.06 22.20 13.63
C PRO A 126 2.96 21.33 14.90
N LEU A 127 4.01 20.58 15.25
CA LEU A 127 4.03 19.80 16.49
C LEU A 127 4.37 20.64 17.73
N ILE A 128 4.94 21.83 17.53
CA ILE A 128 5.36 22.73 18.62
C ILE A 128 4.27 23.78 18.89
N THR A 129 3.45 24.12 17.90
CA THR A 129 2.44 25.20 17.98
C THR A 129 1.00 24.72 18.26
N SER A 130 0.69 23.44 18.09
CA SER A 130 -0.67 22.93 18.37
C SER A 130 -0.75 22.29 19.75
N GLY A 131 -1.01 23.12 20.77
CA GLY A 131 -1.18 22.74 22.19
C GLY A 131 -2.41 21.89 22.50
N LYS A 132 -2.91 21.05 21.57
CA LYS A 132 -4.15 20.27 21.73
C LYS A 132 -3.99 18.75 21.65
N LEU A 133 -2.81 18.20 21.37
CA LEU A 133 -2.55 16.75 21.42
C LEU A 133 -1.58 16.42 22.56
N GLY A 134 -2.06 15.64 23.53
CA GLY A 134 -1.26 15.22 24.68
C GLY A 134 0.05 14.55 24.26
N LYS A 135 1.14 14.85 24.97
CA LYS A 135 2.52 14.38 24.68
C LYS A 135 2.64 12.85 24.50
N LYS A 136 1.68 12.07 25.05
CA LYS A 136 1.60 10.61 24.98
C LYS A 136 1.13 10.09 23.61
N ALA A 137 0.00 10.60 23.10
CA ALA A 137 -0.53 10.26 21.76
C ALA A 137 0.45 10.66 20.64
N LEU A 138 1.20 11.74 20.86
CA LEU A 138 2.24 12.20 19.94
C LEU A 138 3.45 11.25 19.87
N LYS A 139 3.79 10.64 21.00
CA LYS A 139 4.89 9.67 21.11
C LYS A 139 4.49 8.33 20.49
N GLU A 140 3.26 7.89 20.74
CA GLU A 140 2.66 6.68 20.15
C GLU A 140 2.54 6.81 18.63
N ALA A 141 2.03 7.94 18.12
CA ALA A 141 2.00 8.22 16.69
C ALA A 141 3.42 8.23 16.07
N ARG A 142 4.40 8.85 16.73
CA ARG A 142 5.81 8.82 16.29
C ARG A 142 6.40 7.41 16.26
N GLN A 143 6.01 6.53 17.18
CA GLN A 143 6.46 5.14 17.21
C GLN A 143 5.82 4.32 16.08
N ALA A 144 4.50 4.45 15.87
CA ALA A 144 3.81 3.84 14.73
C ALA A 144 4.43 4.29 13.38
N ILE A 145 4.81 5.56 13.27
CA ILE A 145 5.51 6.13 12.11
C ILE A 145 6.88 5.48 11.89
N LYS A 146 7.68 5.29 12.95
CA LYS A 146 8.99 4.62 12.82
C LYS A 146 8.84 3.18 12.33
N THR A 147 7.84 2.45 12.81
CA THR A 147 7.53 1.08 12.41
C THR A 147 7.09 1.00 10.93
N LEU A 148 6.23 1.92 10.49
CA LEU A 148 5.81 2.03 9.09
C LEU A 148 6.99 2.32 8.15
N ILE A 149 7.89 3.23 8.52
CA ILE A 149 9.05 3.60 7.71
C ILE A 149 10.12 2.50 7.72
N ALA A 150 10.39 1.84 8.86
CA ALA A 150 11.34 0.74 8.95
C ALA A 150 10.99 -0.38 7.96
N SER A 151 9.70 -0.71 7.84
CA SER A 151 9.20 -1.72 6.89
C SER A 151 9.34 -1.35 5.40
N THR A 152 9.82 -0.14 5.06
CA THR A 152 10.08 0.30 3.67
C THR A 152 11.55 0.47 3.32
N LYS A 153 12.46 0.42 4.31
CA LYS A 153 13.89 0.61 4.04
C LYS A 153 14.49 -0.66 3.42
N PRO A 154 15.40 -0.54 2.44
CA PRO A 154 16.18 -1.68 2.00
C PRO A 154 17.02 -2.20 3.18
N PRO A 155 17.30 -3.52 3.26
CA PRO A 155 18.13 -4.08 4.30
C PRO A 155 19.51 -3.41 4.21
N SER A 156 19.90 -2.67 5.25
CA SER A 156 21.31 -2.32 5.46
C SER A 156 22.07 -3.60 5.82
N GLU A 157 23.31 -3.72 5.34
CA GLU A 157 24.18 -4.93 5.41
C GLU A 157 24.40 -5.52 6.82
N GLN A 158 23.88 -4.91 7.89
CA GLN A 158 24.00 -5.39 9.26
C GLN A 158 22.91 -6.37 9.73
N ASP A 159 21.80 -6.53 8.99
CA ASP A 159 20.74 -7.51 9.33
C ASP A 159 20.77 -8.72 8.38
N LEU A 160 21.75 -9.61 8.60
CA LEU A 160 22.04 -10.80 7.79
C LEU A 160 20.89 -11.83 7.69
N VAL A 161 19.78 -11.64 8.42
CA VAL A 161 18.61 -12.53 8.41
C VAL A 161 17.50 -12.07 7.42
N GLN A 162 17.64 -10.89 6.79
CA GLN A 162 16.63 -10.32 5.88
C GLN A 162 17.03 -10.30 4.40
N ASN A 163 18.11 -10.99 4.01
CA ASN A 163 18.51 -11.17 2.60
C ASN A 163 17.70 -12.25 1.87
N ILE A 164 16.37 -12.10 1.84
CA ILE A 164 15.50 -12.90 0.96
C ILE A 164 15.09 -12.01 -0.23
N PRO A 165 15.42 -12.39 -1.47
CA PRO A 165 14.92 -11.70 -2.66
C PRO A 165 13.39 -11.73 -2.65
N GLY A 166 12.74 -10.57 -2.41
CA GLY A 166 11.29 -10.48 -2.18
C GLY A 166 10.87 -9.43 -1.14
N HIS A 167 11.83 -8.76 -0.50
CA HIS A 167 11.55 -7.69 0.48
C HIS A 167 11.28 -6.30 -0.13
N VAL A 168 11.21 -6.19 -1.46
CA VAL A 168 11.29 -4.90 -2.16
C VAL A 168 9.90 -4.40 -2.56
N THR A 169 9.17 -3.81 -1.61
CA THR A 169 8.27 -2.67 -1.93
C THR A 169 8.91 -1.40 -1.39
N THR A 170 10.11 -1.11 -1.89
CA THR A 170 10.73 0.18 -1.63
C THR A 170 9.87 1.25 -2.32
N VAL A 171 9.39 2.21 -1.55
CA VAL A 171 8.95 3.49 -2.10
C VAL A 171 10.18 4.09 -2.80
N THR A 172 10.24 3.99 -4.12
CA THR A 172 11.34 4.53 -4.92
C THR A 172 11.15 6.02 -5.14
N ASP A 173 9.90 6.43 -5.36
CA ASP A 173 9.55 7.83 -5.56
C ASP A 173 8.35 8.24 -4.67
N PRO A 174 8.59 8.99 -3.58
CA PRO A 174 7.52 9.43 -2.67
C PRO A 174 6.61 10.51 -3.28
N GLU A 175 7.04 11.16 -4.38
CA GLU A 175 6.26 12.17 -5.08
C GLU A 175 5.19 11.53 -5.99
N LYS A 176 5.35 10.27 -6.42
CA LYS A 176 4.37 9.57 -7.25
C LYS A 176 3.11 9.18 -6.48
N LEU A 177 1.97 9.15 -7.18
CA LEU A 177 0.69 8.71 -6.59
C LEU A 177 0.72 7.20 -6.27
N LEU A 178 1.23 6.43 -7.23
CA LEU A 178 1.41 4.98 -7.18
C LEU A 178 2.84 4.67 -7.62
N GLN A 179 3.45 3.64 -7.01
CA GLN A 179 4.74 3.15 -7.49
C GLN A 179 4.55 2.42 -8.82
N GLU A 180 5.60 2.33 -9.64
CA GLU A 180 5.54 1.67 -10.94
C GLU A 180 5.13 0.19 -10.82
N MET A 181 5.62 -0.49 -9.78
CA MET A 181 5.20 -1.86 -9.45
C MET A 181 3.71 -1.95 -9.14
N ASP A 182 3.13 -0.98 -8.44
CA ASP A 182 1.70 -0.95 -8.14
C ASP A 182 0.89 -0.80 -9.45
N VAL A 183 1.33 0.08 -10.35
CA VAL A 183 0.70 0.26 -11.68
C VAL A 183 0.78 -1.02 -12.51
N ASN A 184 1.94 -1.67 -12.54
CA ASN A 184 2.13 -2.93 -13.25
C ASN A 184 1.22 -4.04 -12.69
N ARG A 185 1.04 -4.11 -11.37
CA ARG A 185 0.13 -5.05 -10.70
C ARG A 185 -1.33 -4.79 -11.03
N LEU A 186 -1.77 -3.54 -10.98
CA LEU A 186 -3.13 -3.17 -11.38
C LEU A 186 -3.40 -3.56 -12.83
N ARG A 187 -2.44 -3.27 -13.73
CA ARG A 187 -2.52 -3.65 -15.14
C ARG A 187 -2.64 -5.17 -15.29
N ALA A 188 -1.75 -5.93 -14.67
CA ALA A 188 -1.72 -7.37 -14.79
C ALA A 188 -3.04 -8.01 -14.33
N VAL A 189 -3.59 -7.58 -13.19
CA VAL A 189 -4.86 -8.11 -12.68
C VAL A 189 -6.03 -7.84 -13.64
N VAL A 190 -6.10 -6.64 -14.23
CA VAL A 190 -7.18 -6.27 -15.17
C VAL A 190 -7.09 -7.06 -16.48
N TYR A 191 -5.89 -7.21 -17.05
CA TYR A 191 -5.71 -7.90 -18.32
C TYR A 191 -5.68 -9.43 -18.18
N ARG A 192 -5.60 -9.95 -16.96
CA ARG A 192 -5.44 -11.38 -16.73
C ARG A 192 -6.60 -12.23 -17.24
N ASP A 193 -7.80 -11.66 -17.22
CA ASP A 193 -9.02 -12.33 -17.69
C ASP A 193 -9.74 -11.46 -18.72
N PHE A 194 -8.96 -10.84 -19.62
CA PHE A 194 -9.49 -9.91 -20.63
C PHE A 194 -10.47 -10.58 -21.60
N GLU A 195 -10.44 -11.91 -21.72
CA GLU A 195 -11.38 -12.67 -22.55
C GLU A 195 -12.82 -12.57 -22.02
N ASP A 196 -13.03 -12.50 -20.70
CA ASP A 196 -14.33 -12.14 -20.12
C ASP A 196 -14.45 -10.62 -19.97
N SER A 197 -15.03 -10.00 -21.00
CA SER A 197 -15.26 -8.56 -21.04
C SER A 197 -16.00 -8.00 -19.82
N ARG A 198 -16.93 -8.74 -19.20
CA ARG A 198 -17.68 -8.22 -18.04
C ARG A 198 -16.78 -8.17 -16.81
N GLN A 199 -16.05 -9.25 -16.55
CA GLN A 199 -15.15 -9.31 -15.40
C GLN A 199 -14.01 -8.28 -15.52
N ALA A 200 -13.39 -8.19 -16.70
CA ALA A 200 -12.36 -7.19 -16.96
C ALA A 200 -12.89 -5.76 -16.80
N GLN A 201 -14.10 -5.46 -17.26
CA GLN A 201 -14.75 -4.16 -17.07
C GLN A 201 -14.98 -3.84 -15.58
N PHE A 202 -15.48 -4.79 -14.79
CA PHE A 202 -15.67 -4.58 -13.34
C PHE A 202 -14.34 -4.34 -12.61
N LEU A 203 -13.30 -5.10 -12.93
CA LEU A 203 -11.96 -4.90 -12.36
C LEU A 203 -11.40 -3.53 -12.75
N ALA A 204 -11.47 -3.16 -14.03
CA ALA A 204 -11.00 -1.87 -14.52
C ALA A 204 -11.74 -0.69 -13.85
N LEU A 205 -13.07 -0.78 -13.73
CA LEU A 205 -13.88 0.22 -13.05
C LEU A 205 -13.47 0.38 -11.57
N THR A 206 -13.24 -0.74 -10.90
CA THR A 206 -12.77 -0.75 -9.50
C THR A 206 -11.39 -0.07 -9.37
N VAL A 207 -10.48 -0.34 -10.31
CA VAL A 207 -9.16 0.31 -10.37
C VAL A 207 -9.29 1.82 -10.57
N VAL A 208 -10.18 2.26 -11.47
CA VAL A 208 -10.43 3.69 -11.70
C VAL A 208 -10.95 4.37 -10.43
N TYR A 209 -11.91 3.77 -9.73
CA TYR A 209 -12.40 4.31 -8.45
C TYR A 209 -11.30 4.40 -7.40
N PHE A 210 -10.47 3.37 -7.29
CA PHE A 210 -9.34 3.38 -6.36
C PHE A 210 -8.34 4.52 -6.68
N ILE A 211 -7.96 4.67 -7.96
CA ILE A 211 -7.07 5.76 -8.39
C ILE A 211 -7.70 7.12 -8.11
N ALA A 212 -8.99 7.29 -8.39
CA ALA A 212 -9.71 8.54 -8.11
C ALA A 212 -9.67 8.90 -6.61
N VAL A 213 -9.93 7.92 -5.73
CA VAL A 213 -9.83 8.10 -4.28
C VAL A 213 -8.42 8.53 -3.86
N MET A 214 -7.38 7.88 -4.38
CA MET A 214 -6.00 8.25 -4.09
C MET A 214 -5.64 9.63 -4.64
N MET A 215 -6.11 9.98 -5.83
CA MET A 215 -5.86 11.27 -6.48
C MET A 215 -6.47 12.41 -5.69
N VAL A 216 -7.72 12.27 -5.25
CA VAL A 216 -8.40 13.26 -4.39
C VAL A 216 -7.61 13.47 -3.09
N ALA A 217 -7.12 12.39 -2.47
CA ALA A 217 -6.29 12.50 -1.28
C ALA A 217 -4.98 13.27 -1.56
N LYS A 218 -4.25 12.92 -2.63
CA LYS A 218 -3.00 13.58 -3.00
C LYS A 218 -3.20 15.05 -3.37
N TYR A 219 -4.22 15.36 -4.16
CA TYR A 219 -4.50 16.74 -4.58
C TYR A 219 -4.77 17.65 -3.38
N ARG A 220 -5.57 17.16 -2.41
CA ARG A 220 -5.78 17.88 -1.15
C ARG A 220 -4.47 18.09 -0.37
N ASP A 221 -3.59 17.10 -0.32
CA ASP A 221 -2.31 17.23 0.39
C ASP A 221 -1.41 18.29 -0.28
N LEU A 222 -1.39 18.36 -1.62
CA LEU A 222 -0.64 19.36 -2.38
C LEU A 222 -1.14 20.79 -2.10
N LEU A 223 -2.45 21.01 -2.16
CA LEU A 223 -3.05 22.33 -1.86
C LEU A 223 -2.69 22.83 -0.45
N LYS A 224 -2.69 21.93 0.54
CA LYS A 224 -2.28 22.28 1.92
C LYS A 224 -0.80 22.65 2.03
N SER A 225 0.06 22.05 1.22
CA SER A 225 1.48 22.38 1.19
C SER A 225 1.71 23.79 0.64
N GLU A 226 1.03 24.14 -0.47
CA GLU A 226 1.11 25.47 -1.07
C GLU A 226 0.62 26.57 -0.12
N ASP A 227 -0.50 26.35 0.57
CA ASP A 227 -1.02 27.26 1.60
C ASP A 227 -0.04 27.46 2.77
N SER A 228 0.63 26.38 3.19
CA SER A 228 1.61 26.41 4.29
C SER A 228 2.89 27.15 3.88
N ASP A 229 3.39 26.91 2.67
CA ASP A 229 4.57 27.59 2.11
C ASP A 229 4.28 29.06 1.81
N ALA A 230 3.06 29.40 1.38
CA ALA A 230 2.61 30.77 1.24
C ALA A 230 2.64 31.49 2.60
N ARG A 231 2.03 30.89 3.64
CA ARG A 231 2.05 31.45 5.01
C ARG A 231 3.45 31.57 5.61
N ALA A 232 4.33 30.61 5.35
CA ALA A 232 5.73 30.67 5.79
C ALA A 232 6.47 31.84 5.13
N ARG A 233 6.24 32.07 3.83
CA ARG A 233 6.83 33.21 3.10
C ARG A 233 6.33 34.57 3.61
N PHE A 234 5.08 34.67 4.07
CA PHE A 234 4.58 35.92 4.69
C PHE A 234 5.19 36.19 6.07
N HIS A 235 5.65 35.16 6.79
CA HIS A 235 6.31 35.32 8.11
C HIS A 235 7.82 35.58 8.03
N THR A 236 8.46 35.35 6.89
CA THR A 236 9.90 35.60 6.70
C THR A 236 10.22 36.95 6.06
N VAL A 237 9.20 37.76 5.70
CA VAL A 237 9.42 39.17 5.33
C VAL A 237 9.64 39.95 6.63
N PRO A 238 10.85 40.49 6.90
CA PRO A 238 11.06 41.32 8.06
C PRO A 238 10.24 42.60 7.89
N SER A 239 9.41 42.93 8.88
CA SER A 239 8.69 44.20 8.92
C SER A 239 9.67 45.36 8.70
N PRO A 240 9.51 46.18 7.66
CA PRO A 240 10.33 47.36 7.50
C PRO A 240 9.85 48.41 8.50
N GLY A 241 10.67 48.67 9.52
CA GLY A 241 10.54 49.85 10.37
C GLY A 241 10.03 49.59 11.78
N ALA A 242 10.98 49.33 12.69
CA ALA A 242 10.89 49.81 14.06
C ALA A 242 12.29 50.29 14.46
N VAL A 243 12.72 51.41 13.84
CA VAL A 243 13.80 52.24 14.38
C VAL A 243 13.11 53.34 15.15
N SER A 244 13.15 53.26 16.47
CA SER A 244 12.87 54.36 17.40
C SER A 244 13.67 54.10 18.66
#